data_AF-A0A0K1RC59-F1
#
_entry.id   AF-A0A0K1RC59-F1
#
_cell.length_a   1.000
_cell.length_b   1.000
_cell.length_c   1.000
_cell.angle_alpha   90.00
_cell.angle_beta   90.00
_cell.angle_gamma   90.00
#
_symmetry.space_group_name_H-M   'P 1'
#
loop_
_entity.id
_entity.type
_entity.pdbx_description
1 polymer ?
#
loop_
_entity_poly.entity_id
_entity_poly.type
_entity_poly.pdbx_seq_one_letter_code
_entity_poly.pdbx_strand_id
1 'polypeptide(L)' 'MKIPDSTELADAVLSGEIAWPLDPARPYDAPRICPLCERRMVVKISPMAWEAACSRHGLLRSEWLER' A
#
# COMPACT_ATOMS: atom_id res chain seq x y z
N MET A 1 -8.10 -9.48 -11.14
CA MET A 1 -6.77 -9.75 -10.55
C MET A 1 -6.99 -10.48 -9.23
N LYS A 2 -6.28 -11.58 -8.98
CA LYS A 2 -6.29 -12.22 -7.66
C LYS A 2 -5.31 -11.48 -6.75
N ILE A 3 -5.80 -11.04 -5.59
CA ILE A 3 -4.96 -10.50 -4.53
C ILE A 3 -4.51 -11.71 -3.69
N PRO A 4 -3.21 -11.91 -3.44
CA PRO A 4 -2.75 -12.99 -2.60
C PRO A 4 -3.07 -12.68 -1.13
N ASP A 5 -3.19 -13.73 -0.31
CA ASP A 5 -3.39 -13.62 1.14
C ASP A 5 -2.10 -13.25 1.91
N SER A 6 -1.04 -12.83 1.20
CA SER A 6 0.22 -12.37 1.81
C SER A 6 0.01 -11.06 2.56
N THR A 7 0.63 -10.93 3.74
CA THR A 7 0.64 -9.70 4.55
C THR A 7 1.96 -8.94 4.45
N GLU A 8 2.94 -9.43 3.68
CA GLU A 8 4.30 -8.88 3.63
C GLU A 8 4.34 -7.38 3.38
N LEU A 9 3.47 -6.87 2.48
CA LEU A 9 3.40 -5.43 2.24
C LEU A 9 2.89 -4.64 3.45
N ALA A 10 1.87 -5.16 4.13
CA ALA A 10 1.31 -4.53 5.31
C ALA A 10 2.34 -4.53 6.44
N ASP A 11 2.98 -5.67 6.69
CA ASP A 11 3.95 -5.86 7.75
C ASP A 11 5.18 -4.96 7.56
N ALA A 12 5.71 -4.86 6.34
CA ALA A 12 6.86 -4.01 6.04
C ALA A 12 6.57 -2.50 6.23
N VAL A 13 5.36 -2.06 5.87
CA VAL A 13 4.96 -0.65 6.08
C VAL A 13 4.68 -0.37 7.55
N LEU A 14 3.94 -1.24 8.24
CA LEU A 14 3.53 -1.03 9.63
C LEU A 14 4.66 -1.22 10.64
N SER A 15 5.67 -2.02 10.31
CA SER A 15 6.90 -2.14 11.10
C SER A 15 7.85 -0.95 10.93
N GLY A 16 7.61 -0.09 9.93
CA GLY A 16 8.50 1.02 9.58
C GLY A 16 9.72 0.63 8.77
N GLU A 17 9.84 -0.63 8.31
CA GLU A 17 10.88 -1.04 7.36
C GLU A 17 10.79 -0.23 6.05
N ILE A 18 9.56 0.04 5.61
CA ILE A 18 9.28 0.92 4.49
C ILE A 18 8.82 2.27 5.03
N ALA A 19 9.61 3.31 4.76
CA ALA A 19 9.23 4.68 5.09
C ALA A 19 7.96 5.10 4.32
N TRP A 20 6.96 5.55 5.08
CA TRP A 20 5.70 6.07 4.55
C TRP A 20 5.54 7.56 4.95
N PRO A 21 5.02 8.43 4.07
CA PRO A 21 4.57 8.20 2.69
C PRO A 21 5.71 7.96 1.70
N LEU A 22 5.45 7.16 0.66
CA LEU A 22 6.46 6.87 -0.38
C LEU A 22 6.90 8.11 -1.15
N ASP A 23 5.98 9.06 -1.34
CA ASP A 23 6.26 10.38 -1.92
C ASP A 23 5.98 11.46 -0.86
N PRO A 24 7.02 12.07 -0.26
CA PRO A 24 6.85 13.14 0.71
C PRO A 24 6.11 14.36 0.17
N ALA A 25 6.17 14.62 -1.14
CA ALA A 25 5.45 15.72 -1.76
C ALA A 25 3.96 15.41 -1.94
N ARG A 26 3.55 14.14 -1.82
CA ARG A 26 2.17 13.68 -1.99
C ARG A 26 1.79 12.69 -0.88
N PRO A 27 1.70 13.14 0.38
CA PRO A 27 1.48 12.27 1.53
C PRO A 27 0.12 11.54 1.50
N TYR A 28 -0.84 12.07 0.75
CA TYR A 28 -2.20 11.52 0.64
C TYR A 28 -2.42 10.68 -0.63
N ASP A 29 -1.45 10.61 -1.54
CA ASP A 29 -1.57 9.80 -2.74
C ASP A 29 -1.44 8.31 -2.39
N ALA A 30 -2.41 7.52 -2.86
CA ALA A 30 -2.35 6.07 -2.74
C ALA A 30 -1.17 5.50 -3.57
N PRO A 31 -0.49 4.44 -3.09
CA PRO A 31 0.67 3.88 -3.75
C PRO A 31 0.23 3.12 -5.01
N ARG A 32 0.70 3.57 -6.17
CA ARG A 32 0.43 2.90 -7.47
C ARG A 32 1.47 1.84 -7.82
N ILE A 33 2.59 1.84 -7.11
CA ILE A 33 3.73 0.93 -7.30
C ILE A 33 4.04 0.29 -5.95
N CYS A 34 4.24 -1.02 -5.95
CA CYS A 34 4.60 -1.76 -4.74
C CYS A 34 6.06 -1.46 -4.36
N PRO A 35 6.34 -0.96 -3.15
CA PRO A 35 7.71 -0.65 -2.72
C PRO A 35 8.60 -1.90 -2.54
N LEU A 36 8.02 -3.10 -2.47
CA LEU A 36 8.74 -4.36 -2.31
C LEU A 36 9.14 -5.04 -3.64
N CYS A 37 8.41 -4.83 -4.74
CA CYS A 37 8.71 -5.50 -6.03
C CYS A 37 8.49 -4.65 -7.28
N GLU A 38 8.21 -3.35 -7.12
CA GLU A 38 8.07 -2.38 -8.22
C GLU A 38 6.92 -2.69 -9.20
N ARG A 39 6.06 -3.67 -8.89
CA ARG A 39 4.88 -3.98 -9.68
C ARG A 39 3.82 -2.90 -9.52
N ARG A 40 3.09 -2.63 -10.60
CA ARG A 40 1.88 -1.81 -10.56
C ARG A 40 0.83 -2.46 -9.66
N MET A 41 0.29 -1.65 -8.76
CA MET A 41 -0.79 -2.05 -7.86
C MET A 41 -2.14 -1.67 -8.45
N VAL A 42 -3.18 -2.41 -8.10
CA VAL A 42 -4.56 -1.99 -8.34
C VAL A 42 -4.98 -1.15 -7.14
N VAL A 43 -5.32 0.11 -7.40
CA VAL A 43 -5.72 1.06 -6.36
C VAL A 43 -7.20 1.37 -6.49
N LYS A 44 -7.93 1.29 -5.38
CA LYS A 44 -9.29 1.78 -5.25
C LYS A 44 -9.30 2.97 -4.30
N ILE A 45 -9.90 4.06 -4.75
CA ILE A 45 -10.01 5.30 -3.99
C ILE A 45 -11.48 5.49 -3.62
N SER A 46 -11.73 5.83 -2.36
CA SER A 46 -13.01 6.28 -1.84
C SER A 46 -12.82 7.68 -1.22
N PRO A 47 -13.90 8.42 -0.93
CA PRO A 47 -13.78 9.74 -0.31
C PRO A 47 -13.07 9.75 1.05
N MET A 48 -13.08 8.63 1.77
CA MET A 48 -12.53 8.53 3.13
C MET A 48 -11.21 7.77 3.21
N ALA A 49 -10.92 6.89 2.24
CA ALA A 49 -9.82 5.95 2.33
C ALA A 49 -9.39 5.44 0.95
N TRP A 50 -8.23 4.79 0.90
CA TRP A 50 -7.79 4.03 -0.27
C TRP A 50 -7.35 2.62 0.10
N GLU A 51 -7.48 1.72 -0.87
CA GLU A 51 -7.00 0.35 -0.84
C GLU A 51 -6.04 0.13 -2.01
N ALA A 52 -4.83 -0.35 -1.75
CA ALA A 52 -3.84 -0.68 -2.77
C ALA A 52 -3.48 -2.15 -2.71
N ALA A 53 -3.66 -2.87 -3.81
CA ALA A 53 -3.40 -4.30 -3.89
C ALA A 53 -2.23 -4.63 -4.83
N CYS A 54 -1.22 -5.30 -4.29
CA CYS A 54 -0.13 -5.91 -5.05
C CYS A 54 -0.47 -7.37 -5.35
N SER A 55 -0.31 -7.78 -6.61
CA SER A 55 -0.52 -9.18 -7.03
C SER A 55 0.39 -10.22 -6.37
N ARG A 56 1.43 -9.79 -5.62
CA ARG A 56 2.41 -10.67 -4.96
C ARG A 56 2.41 -10.52 -3.44
N HIS A 57 2.43 -9.28 -2.95
CA HIS A 57 2.64 -8.98 -1.52
C HIS A 57 1.37 -8.56 -0.78
N GLY A 58 0.21 -8.65 -1.44
CA GLY A 58 -1.08 -8.48 -0.80
C GLY A 58 -1.61 -7.06 -0.76
N LEU A 59 -2.45 -6.79 0.23
CA LEU A 59 -3.24 -5.57 0.37
C LEU A 59 -2.55 -4.57 1.32
N LEU A 60 -2.71 -3.28 1.05
CA LEU A 60 -2.41 -2.17 1.95
C LEU A 60 -3.61 -1.22 1.98
N ARG A 61 -4.02 -0.78 3.18
CA ARG A 61 -5.13 0.16 3.37
C ARG A 61 -4.64 1.43 4.04
N SER A 62 -5.16 2.58 3.64
CA SER A 62 -4.85 3.87 4.29
C SER A 62 -5.19 3.85 5.78
N GLU A 63 -6.29 3.18 6.13
CA GLU A 63 -6.83 3.03 7.48
C GLU A 63 -5.81 2.43 8.47
N TRP A 64 -4.85 1.64 7.98
CA TRP A 64 -3.82 1.03 8.83
C TRP A 64 -2.71 2.01 9.19
N LEU A 65 -2.57 3.11 8.45
CA LEU A 65 -1.50 4.09 8.56
C LEU A 65 -1.88 5.30 9.43
N GLU A 66 -3.15 5.46 9.77
CA GLU A 66 -3.68 6.60 10.54
C GLU A 66 -3.52 6.44 12.07
N ARG A 67 -2.59 5.59 12.53
CA ARG A 67 -2.34 5.32 13.95
C ARG A 67 -1.29 6.23 14.57
#